data_AF-A0A453Q2J9-F1
#
_entry.id   AF-A0A453Q2J9-F1
#
_cell.length_a   1.000
_cell.length_b   1.000
_cell.length_c   1.000
_cell.angle_alpha   90.00
_cell.angle_beta   90.00
_cell.angle_gamma   90.00
#
_symmetry.space_group_name_H-M   'P 1'
#
loop_
_entity.id
_entity.type
_entity.pdbx_description
1 polymer ?
#
loop_
_entity_poly.entity_id
_entity_poly.type
_entity_poly.pdbx_seq_one_letter_code
_entity_poly.pdbx_strand_id
1 'polypeptide(L)'
;MCILAGDFNLIARAADKSNPNINRRLMAAFRAFINELQLKDLYLHGRRYTWSNGQQNATMVKLDRVLFNEEGNAMMPSCLLQALSSDMSDHCPILLTCDANFRPVQRFRFKNHWVRMDGFQQVVNAAWQADPNCRDAYLLLHRKLARQSVARFEFAYDW
;
A
#
# COMPACT_ATOMS: atom_id res chain seq x y z
N MET A 1 -9.29 -17.12 -5.29
CA MET A 1 -8.59 -15.88 -5.69
C MET A 1 -9.59 -14.84 -6.18
N CYS A 2 -9.53 -13.59 -5.69
CA CYS A 2 -10.36 -12.48 -6.21
C CYS A 2 -9.47 -11.30 -6.67
N ILE A 3 -9.69 -10.86 -7.90
CA ILE A 3 -9.07 -9.67 -8.50
C ILE A 3 -10.19 -8.79 -9.05
N LEU A 4 -10.24 -7.53 -8.63
CA LEU A 4 -11.09 -6.52 -9.24
C LEU A 4 -10.20 -5.51 -9.95
N ALA A 5 -10.41 -5.32 -11.25
CA ALA A 5 -9.65 -4.37 -12.05
C ALA A 5 -10.58 -3.59 -12.96
N GLY A 6 -10.36 -2.29 -13.07
CA GLY A 6 -11.09 -1.43 -14.00
C GLY A 6 -11.21 0.01 -13.53
N ASP A 7 -12.04 0.77 -14.24
CA ASP A 7 -12.46 2.12 -13.88
C ASP A 7 -13.60 2.07 -12.86
N PHE A 8 -13.32 2.55 -11.65
CA PHE A 8 -14.31 2.59 -10.57
C PHE A 8 -15.10 3.90 -10.54
N ASN A 9 -14.67 4.95 -11.26
CA ASN A 9 -15.19 6.32 -11.15
C ASN A 9 -15.26 6.86 -9.71
N LEU A 10 -14.44 6.31 -8.80
CA LEU A 10 -14.43 6.64 -7.37
C LEU A 10 -13.00 6.83 -6.85
N ILE A 11 -12.82 7.85 -6.01
CA ILE A 11 -11.57 8.10 -5.29
C ILE A 11 -11.58 7.41 -3.92
N ALA A 12 -10.47 6.81 -3.52
CA ALA A 12 -10.31 6.21 -2.19
C ALA A 12 -9.62 7.14 -1.19
N ARG A 13 -8.86 8.14 -1.67
CA ARG A 13 -8.16 9.14 -0.87
C ARG A 13 -8.35 10.52 -1.47
N ALA A 14 -8.32 11.57 -0.65
CA ALA A 14 -8.31 12.95 -1.15
C ALA A 14 -7.13 13.19 -2.11
N ALA A 15 -6.00 12.53 -1.85
CA ALA A 15 -4.80 12.53 -2.68
C ALA A 15 -4.99 11.91 -4.07
N ASP A 16 -6.09 11.19 -4.32
CA ASP A 16 -6.38 10.58 -5.61
C ASP A 16 -7.00 11.57 -6.61
N LYS A 17 -7.21 12.84 -6.21
CA LYS A 17 -7.63 13.94 -7.08
C LYS A 17 -6.67 15.12 -6.93
N SER A 18 -6.38 15.81 -8.03
CA SER A 18 -5.44 16.94 -8.05
C SER A 18 -5.94 18.21 -7.35
N ASN A 19 -7.24 18.29 -7.06
CA ASN A 19 -7.88 19.46 -6.47
C ASN A 19 -8.76 19.06 -5.26
N PRO A 20 -9.15 20.02 -4.40
CA PRO A 20 -9.85 19.71 -3.15
C PRO A 20 -11.35 19.43 -3.33
N ASN A 21 -11.89 19.52 -4.55
CA ASN A 21 -13.31 19.30 -4.82
C ASN A 21 -13.63 17.80 -4.82
N ILE A 22 -13.87 17.25 -3.62
CA ILE A 22 -14.07 15.82 -3.38
C ILE A 22 -15.42 15.53 -2.72
N ASN A 23 -16.08 14.45 -3.18
CA ASN A 23 -17.26 13.92 -2.51
C ASN A 23 -16.84 12.96 -1.39
N ARG A 24 -16.78 13.48 -0.15
CA ARG A 24 -16.34 12.71 1.02
C ARG A 24 -17.23 11.51 1.34
N ARG A 25 -18.54 11.61 1.06
CA ARG A 25 -19.50 10.52 1.30
C ARG A 25 -19.23 9.33 0.38
N LEU A 26 -19.08 9.58 -0.92
CA LEU A 26 -18.75 8.52 -1.89
C LEU A 26 -17.36 7.93 -1.64
N MET A 27 -16.37 8.78 -1.31
CA MET A 27 -15.04 8.29 -0.93
C MET A 27 -15.10 7.38 0.31
N ALA A 28 -15.89 7.73 1.32
CA ALA A 28 -16.06 6.90 2.51
C ALA A 28 -16.77 5.58 2.19
N ALA A 29 -17.81 5.60 1.37
CA ALA A 29 -18.51 4.39 0.92
C ALA A 29 -17.58 3.46 0.13
N PHE A 30 -16.78 4.00 -0.79
CA PHE A 30 -15.82 3.20 -1.56
C PHE A 30 -14.73 2.58 -0.67
N ARG A 31 -14.23 3.33 0.33
CA ARG A 31 -13.31 2.77 1.33
C ARG A 31 -13.96 1.69 2.19
N ALA A 32 -15.23 1.85 2.56
CA ALA A 32 -15.97 0.83 3.30
C ALA A 32 -16.07 -0.46 2.49
N PHE A 33 -16.44 -0.37 1.21
CA PHE A 33 -16.45 -1.51 0.27
C PHE A 33 -15.09 -2.22 0.19
N ILE A 34 -14.00 -1.46 -0.01
CA ILE A 34 -12.64 -2.03 -0.06
C ILE A 34 -12.32 -2.77 1.25
N ASN A 35 -12.66 -2.18 2.40
CA ASN A 35 -12.38 -2.77 3.70
C ASN A 35 -13.24 -4.00 4.01
N GLU A 36 -14.54 -3.95 3.71
CA GLU A 36 -15.51 -5.02 3.94
C GLU A 36 -15.11 -6.29 3.19
N LEU A 37 -14.65 -6.13 1.94
CA LEU A 37 -14.16 -7.23 1.12
C LEU A 37 -12.68 -7.56 1.37
N GLN A 38 -12.05 -6.92 2.36
CA GLN A 38 -10.63 -7.09 2.71
C GLN A 38 -9.70 -6.97 1.49
N LEU A 39 -10.01 -6.02 0.62
CA LEU A 39 -9.27 -5.77 -0.61
C LEU A 39 -8.08 -4.84 -0.36
N LYS A 40 -7.00 -5.13 -1.06
CA LYS A 40 -5.79 -4.33 -1.11
C LYS A 40 -5.71 -3.61 -2.45
N ASP A 41 -5.75 -2.28 -2.41
CA ASP A 41 -5.47 -1.41 -3.57
C ASP A 41 -3.98 -1.45 -3.91
N LEU A 42 -3.66 -2.00 -5.08
CA LEU A 42 -2.29 -2.07 -5.56
C LEU A 42 -1.72 -0.67 -5.82
N TYR A 43 -0.46 -0.50 -5.46
CA TYR A 43 0.24 0.77 -5.66
C TYR A 43 0.54 0.97 -7.15
N LEU A 44 0.10 2.09 -7.70
CA LEU A 44 0.35 2.47 -9.08
C LEU A 44 1.73 3.12 -9.19
N HIS A 45 2.63 2.50 -9.94
CA HIS A 45 3.96 3.01 -10.21
C HIS A 45 4.01 3.94 -11.43
N GLY A 46 4.97 4.87 -11.43
CA GLY A 46 5.21 5.81 -12.52
C GLY A 46 4.34 7.06 -12.42
N ARG A 47 3.02 6.91 -12.63
CA ARG A 47 2.06 8.03 -12.55
C ARG A 47 1.17 7.92 -11.31
N ARG A 48 0.69 9.06 -10.84
CA ARG A 48 -0.22 9.15 -9.69
C ARG A 48 -1.70 9.06 -10.07
N TYR A 49 -2.05 9.56 -11.25
CA TYR A 49 -3.42 9.68 -11.75
C TYR A 49 -3.57 8.84 -13.01
N THR A 50 -4.78 8.39 -13.27
CA THR A 50 -5.12 7.56 -14.43
C THR A 50 -6.05 8.25 -15.41
N TRP A 51 -6.65 9.37 -15.01
CA TRP A 51 -7.56 10.16 -15.83
C TRP A 51 -7.19 11.65 -15.77
N SER A 52 -7.42 12.37 -16.88
CA SER A 52 -7.30 13.83 -17.00
C SER A 52 -8.42 14.40 -17.84
N ASN A 53 -8.97 15.56 -17.46
CA ASN A 53 -9.98 16.25 -18.27
C ASN A 53 -9.40 16.96 -19.53
N GLY A 54 -8.10 16.87 -19.78
CA GLY A 54 -7.46 17.39 -21.00
C GLY A 54 -7.41 18.92 -21.12
N GLN A 55 -7.72 19.68 -20.08
CA GLN A 55 -7.74 21.14 -20.10
C GLN A 55 -6.38 21.75 -19.74
N GLN A 56 -6.17 23.04 -20.07
CA GLN A 56 -4.92 23.76 -19.75
C GLN A 56 -4.58 23.72 -18.24
N ASN A 57 -5.59 23.85 -17.39
CA ASN A 57 -5.50 23.62 -15.95
C ASN A 57 -6.16 22.29 -15.59
N ALA A 58 -5.51 21.19 -15.99
CA ALA A 58 -6.12 19.88 -15.95
C ALA A 58 -6.49 19.42 -14.53
N THR A 59 -7.71 18.91 -14.38
CA THR A 59 -8.06 18.07 -13.23
C THR A 59 -7.62 16.65 -13.53
N MET A 60 -6.83 16.07 -12.63
CA MET A 60 -6.33 14.70 -12.76
C MET A 60 -6.85 13.85 -11.61
N VAL A 61 -7.22 12.61 -11.89
CA VAL A 61 -7.85 11.70 -10.92
C VAL A 61 -7.32 10.27 -11.10
N LYS A 62 -7.14 9.53 -9.99
CA LYS A 62 -6.91 8.08 -10.00
C LYS A 62 -8.26 7.36 -9.92
N LEU A 63 -8.76 6.91 -11.06
CA LEU A 63 -10.05 6.22 -11.21
C LEU A 63 -9.88 4.73 -11.48
N ASP A 64 -8.82 4.37 -12.20
CA ASP A 64 -8.49 2.99 -12.56
C ASP A 64 -7.67 2.33 -11.44
N ARG A 65 -8.10 1.15 -11.02
CA ARG A 65 -7.48 0.42 -9.90
C ARG A 65 -7.43 -1.07 -10.17
N VAL A 66 -6.47 -1.71 -9.50
CA VAL A 66 -6.43 -3.17 -9.34
C VAL A 66 -6.46 -3.45 -7.84
N LEU A 67 -7.45 -4.22 -7.40
CA LEU A 67 -7.71 -4.57 -6.02
C LEU A 67 -7.59 -6.10 -5.86
N PHE A 68 -6.82 -6.56 -4.88
CA PHE A 68 -6.64 -7.98 -4.57
C PHE A 68 -7.21 -8.32 -3.21
N ASN A 69 -7.85 -9.48 -3.08
CA ASN A 69 -8.01 -10.08 -1.75
C ASN A 69 -6.69 -10.70 -1.27
N GLU A 70 -6.64 -11.18 -0.04
CA GLU A 70 -5.44 -11.78 0.57
C GLU A 70 -4.86 -12.93 -0.26
N GLU A 71 -5.74 -13.83 -0.73
CA GLU A 71 -5.35 -14.97 -1.56
C GLU A 71 -4.71 -14.53 -2.90
N GLY A 72 -5.25 -13.51 -3.57
CA GLY A 72 -4.65 -12.94 -4.78
C GLY A 72 -3.28 -12.32 -4.52
N ASN A 73 -3.11 -11.65 -3.38
CA ASN A 73 -1.81 -11.13 -2.97
C ASN A 73 -0.80 -12.24 -2.66
N ALA A 74 -1.24 -13.36 -2.09
CA ALA A 74 -0.39 -14.53 -1.82
C ALA A 74 0.05 -15.25 -3.11
N MET A 75 -0.84 -15.34 -4.10
CA MET A 75 -0.52 -15.96 -5.40
C MET A 75 0.38 -15.07 -6.28
N MET A 76 0.29 -13.75 -6.15
CA MET A 76 1.08 -12.79 -6.95
C MET A 76 1.85 -11.82 -6.03
N PRO A 77 2.83 -12.32 -5.24
CA PRO A 77 3.55 -11.50 -4.27
C PRO A 77 4.44 -10.45 -4.94
N SER A 78 4.86 -10.71 -6.18
CA SER A 78 5.74 -9.86 -6.98
C SER A 78 4.98 -9.24 -8.17
N CYS A 79 3.84 -8.61 -7.90
CA CYS A 79 3.11 -7.86 -8.92
C CYS A 79 3.57 -6.40 -9.00
N LEU A 80 3.63 -5.88 -10.22
CA LEU A 80 3.94 -4.49 -10.51
C LEU A 80 2.79 -3.89 -11.31
N LEU A 81 2.14 -2.85 -10.76
CA LEU A 81 1.11 -2.09 -11.45
C LEU A 81 1.69 -0.77 -11.96
N GLN A 82 1.59 -0.50 -13.25
CA GLN A 82 2.13 0.70 -13.90
C GLN A 82 1.06 1.40 -14.73
N ALA A 83 1.14 2.72 -14.78
CA ALA A 83 0.41 3.53 -15.75
C ALA A 83 1.27 3.73 -17.01
N LEU A 84 0.70 3.42 -18.18
CA LEU A 84 1.32 3.65 -19.47
C LEU A 84 0.93 5.03 -20.02
N SER A 85 1.75 5.60 -20.90
CA SER A 85 1.37 6.82 -21.62
C SER A 85 0.30 6.51 -22.68
N SER A 86 -0.64 7.42 -22.87
CA SER A 86 -1.66 7.37 -23.92
C SER A 86 -1.93 8.80 -24.38
N ASP A 87 -2.03 8.99 -25.69
CA ASP A 87 -2.34 10.28 -26.33
C ASP A 87 -3.78 10.29 -26.88
N MET A 88 -4.50 9.17 -26.80
CA MET A 88 -5.77 8.95 -27.50
C MET A 88 -6.97 8.76 -26.56
N SER A 89 -6.75 8.82 -25.25
CA SER A 89 -7.80 8.73 -24.23
C SER A 89 -7.49 9.68 -23.10
N ASP A 90 -8.55 10.19 -22.48
CA ASP A 90 -8.52 10.87 -21.19
C ASP A 90 -8.07 9.94 -20.06
N HIS A 91 -8.18 8.62 -20.24
CA HIS A 91 -7.57 7.59 -19.41
C HIS A 91 -6.18 7.14 -19.90
N CYS A 92 -5.34 6.76 -18.95
CA CYS A 92 -4.08 6.07 -19.20
C CYS A 92 -4.27 4.55 -19.01
N PRO A 93 -3.78 3.70 -19.94
CA PRO A 93 -3.81 2.26 -19.76
C PRO A 93 -3.02 1.85 -18.52
N ILE A 94 -3.55 0.90 -17.75
CA ILE A 94 -2.85 0.28 -16.61
C ILE A 94 -2.32 -1.10 -17.01
N LEU A 95 -1.05 -1.36 -16.70
CA LEU A 95 -0.39 -2.64 -16.93
C LEU A 95 -0.11 -3.30 -15.58
N LEU A 96 -0.65 -4.50 -15.39
CA LEU A 96 -0.34 -5.37 -14.27
C LEU A 96 0.63 -6.45 -14.76
N THR A 97 1.87 -6.42 -14.30
CA THR A 97 2.85 -7.48 -14.51
C THR A 97 2.86 -8.41 -13.30
N CYS A 98 2.48 -9.66 -13.50
CA CYS A 98 2.62 -10.72 -12.51
C CYS A 98 3.99 -11.39 -12.68
N ASP A 99 4.66 -11.72 -11.59
CA ASP A 99 6.05 -12.21 -11.60
C ASP A 99 7.07 -11.19 -12.12
N ALA A 100 6.87 -9.92 -11.76
CA ALA A 100 7.92 -8.95 -11.95
C ALA A 100 9.12 -9.40 -11.11
N ASN A 101 10.31 -9.50 -11.70
CA ASN A 101 11.61 -9.59 -10.99
C ASN A 101 11.91 -8.30 -10.18
N PHE A 102 10.87 -7.60 -9.76
CA PHE A 102 10.88 -6.49 -8.85
C PHE A 102 10.82 -7.05 -7.44
N ARG A 103 11.95 -7.00 -6.74
CA ARG A 103 11.96 -7.18 -5.29
C ARG A 103 11.62 -5.82 -4.68
N PRO A 104 10.38 -5.58 -4.21
CA PRO A 104 10.11 -4.35 -3.48
C PRO A 104 11.10 -4.28 -2.32
N VAL A 105 11.81 -3.16 -2.20
CA VAL A 105 12.67 -2.92 -1.03
C VAL A 105 11.77 -3.02 0.19
N GLN A 106 11.95 -4.07 0.99
CA GLN A 106 11.14 -4.31 2.17
C GLN A 106 11.47 -3.22 3.18
N ARG A 107 10.65 -2.16 3.19
CA ARG A 107 10.76 -1.08 4.17
C ARG A 107 10.09 -1.54 5.45
N PHE A 108 10.76 -1.29 6.57
CA PHE A 108 10.12 -1.41 7.87
C PHE A 108 8.88 -0.51 7.90
N ARG A 109 7.73 -1.08 8.27
CA ARG A 109 6.48 -0.35 8.46
C ARG A 109 6.09 -0.43 9.93
N PHE A 110 6.01 0.72 10.58
CA PHE A 110 5.50 0.85 11.93
C PHE A 110 4.01 1.16 11.88
N LYS A 111 3.15 0.35 12.52
CA LYS A 111 1.75 0.72 12.70
C LYS A 111 1.61 1.54 13.98
N ASN A 112 1.05 2.75 13.88
CA ASN A 112 0.92 3.66 15.03
C ASN A 112 0.14 3.07 16.22
N HIS A 113 -0.81 2.16 15.97
CA HIS A 113 -1.55 1.51 17.06
C HIS A 113 -0.69 0.57 17.90
N TRP A 114 0.47 0.11 17.41
CA TRP A 114 1.34 -0.80 18.16
C TRP A 114 1.79 -0.21 19.49
N VAL A 115 1.99 1.11 19.55
CA VAL A 115 2.35 1.82 20.79
C VAL A 115 1.29 1.65 21.89
N ARG A 116 0.04 1.35 21.50
CA ARG A 116 -1.10 1.22 22.42
C ARG A 116 -1.40 -0.24 22.80
N MET A 117 -0.67 -1.20 22.25
CA MET A 117 -0.86 -2.61 22.58
C MET A 117 -0.13 -2.96 23.88
N ASP A 118 -0.77 -3.74 24.73
CA ASP A 118 -0.11 -4.34 25.89
C ASP A 118 1.09 -5.18 25.43
N GLY A 119 2.19 -5.12 26.19
CA GLY A 119 3.42 -5.82 25.82
C GLY A 119 4.36 -5.06 24.86
N PHE A 120 3.90 -3.98 24.21
CA PHE A 120 4.71 -3.25 23.23
C PHE A 120 6.03 -2.75 23.83
N GLN A 121 5.95 -2.08 24.99
CA GLN A 121 7.13 -1.52 25.64
C GLN A 121 8.12 -2.61 26.08
N GLN A 122 7.61 -3.75 26.56
CA GLN A 122 8.42 -4.90 26.95
C GLN A 122 9.19 -5.47 25.76
N VAL A 123 8.51 -5.65 24.61
CA VAL A 123 9.12 -6.14 23.37
C VAL A 123 10.19 -5.17 22.84
N VAL A 124 9.90 -3.86 22.85
CA VAL A 124 10.87 -2.83 22.44
C VAL A 124 12.10 -2.85 23.35
N ASN A 125 11.90 -2.90 24.67
CA ASN A 125 12.98 -2.92 25.66
C ASN A 125 13.85 -4.18 25.51
N ALA A 126 13.25 -5.36 25.37
CA ALA A 126 13.99 -6.61 25.19
C ALA A 126 14.80 -6.60 23.89
N ALA A 127 14.21 -6.15 22.78
CA ALA A 127 14.92 -5.99 21.52
C ALA A 127 16.05 -4.96 21.61
N TRP A 128 15.88 -3.89 22.40
CA TRP A 128 16.88 -2.84 22.55
C TRP A 128 18.11 -3.29 23.37
N GLN A 129 17.93 -4.21 24.31
CA GLN A 129 18.99 -4.75 25.16
C GLN A 129 19.72 -5.96 24.53
N ALA A 130 19.20 -6.52 23.43
CA ALA A 130 19.67 -7.79 22.86
C ALA A 130 20.95 -7.72 21.98
N ASP A 131 21.61 -6.56 21.81
CA ASP A 131 22.89 -6.50 21.07
C ASP A 131 23.78 -5.35 21.57
N PRO A 132 24.74 -5.62 22.48
CA PRO A 132 25.68 -4.63 22.98
C PRO A 132 26.88 -4.36 22.06
N ASN A 133 27.07 -5.11 20.95
CA ASN A 133 28.32 -5.10 20.19
C ASN A 133 28.23 -4.50 18.78
N CYS A 134 27.08 -3.98 18.35
CA CYS A 134 26.96 -3.35 17.04
C CYS A 134 27.42 -1.88 17.08
N ARG A 135 28.62 -1.61 16.55
CA ARG A 135 29.21 -0.26 16.48
C ARG A 135 28.58 0.64 15.40
N ASP A 136 27.81 0.05 14.48
CA ASP A 136 27.08 0.77 13.44
C ASP A 136 25.62 0.96 13.86
N ALA A 137 25.25 2.20 14.17
CA ALA A 137 23.93 2.57 14.65
C ALA A 137 22.81 2.25 13.63
N TYR A 138 23.10 2.30 12.32
CA TYR A 138 22.13 2.00 11.28
C TYR A 138 21.90 0.48 11.16
N LEU A 139 22.96 -0.31 11.23
CA LEU A 139 22.87 -1.76 11.26
C LEU A 139 22.18 -2.26 12.53
N LEU A 140 22.46 -1.63 13.68
CA LEU A 140 21.79 -1.92 14.94
C LEU A 140 20.29 -1.61 14.85
N LEU A 141 19.93 -0.44 14.32
CA LEU A 141 18.53 -0.06 14.10
C LEU A 141 17.84 -1.06 13.16
N HIS A 142 18.45 -1.36 12.01
CA HIS A 142 17.91 -2.34 11.06
C HIS A 142 17.69 -3.72 11.72
N ARG A 143 18.68 -4.24 12.47
CA ARG A 143 18.57 -5.52 13.19
C ARG A 143 17.50 -5.50 14.28
N LYS A 144 17.40 -4.43 15.06
CA LYS A 144 16.38 -4.28 16.11
C LYS A 144 14.98 -4.23 15.52
N LEU A 145 14.79 -3.49 14.43
CA LEU A 145 13.52 -3.42 13.71
C LEU A 145 13.17 -4.76 13.02
N ALA A 146 14.16 -5.48 12.48
CA ALA A 146 13.97 -6.80 11.88
C ALA A 146 13.59 -7.87 12.93
N ARG A 147 14.23 -7.87 14.11
CA ARG A 147 13.89 -8.82 15.20
C ARG A 147 12.47 -8.61 15.74
N GLN A 148 12.01 -7.36 15.81
CA GLN A 148 10.62 -7.05 16.16
C GLN A 148 9.61 -7.57 15.11
N SER A 149 10.05 -7.77 13.86
CA SER A 149 9.21 -8.32 12.80
C SER A 149 9.09 -9.85 12.83
N VAL A 150 10.17 -10.55 13.21
CA VAL A 150 10.18 -12.03 13.34
C VAL A 150 9.40 -12.45 14.59
N ALA A 151 9.59 -11.78 15.73
CA ALA A 151 8.89 -12.08 16.98
C ALA A 151 7.36 -11.89 16.91
N ARG A 152 6.84 -11.30 15.81
CA ARG A 152 5.40 -11.08 15.61
C ARG A 152 4.81 -11.82 14.41
N PHE A 153 5.62 -12.52 13.61
CA PHE A 153 5.04 -13.54 12.72
C PHE A 153 4.41 -14.68 13.54
N GLU A 154 4.92 -14.95 14.74
CA GLU A 154 4.34 -15.91 15.69
C GLU A 154 3.09 -15.38 16.40
N PHE A 155 3.02 -14.08 16.72
CA PHE A 155 1.85 -13.48 17.39
C PHE A 155 0.68 -13.13 16.47
N ALA A 156 0.84 -13.17 15.14
CA ALA A 156 -0.23 -12.84 14.19
C ALA A 156 -1.15 -14.03 13.85
N TYR A 157 -0.84 -15.23 14.36
CA TYR A 157 -1.64 -16.45 14.21
C TYR A 157 -2.46 -16.83 15.45
N ASP A 158 -2.30 -16.09 16.55
CA ASP A 158 -3.20 -16.16 17.70
C ASP A 158 -4.05 -14.89 17.69
N TRP A 159 -5.38 -15.07 17.60
CA TRP A 159 -6.48 -14.10 17.42
C TRP A 159 -6.92 -13.82 15.98
#